data_AF-A0A1M5H8I5-F1
#
_entry.id   AF-A0A1M5H8I5-F1
#
_cell.length_a   1.000
_cell.length_b   1.000
_cell.length_c   1.000
_cell.angle_alpha   90.00
_cell.angle_beta   90.00
_cell.angle_gamma   90.00
#
_symmetry.space_group_name_H-M   'P 1'
#
loop_
_entity.id
_entity.type
_entity.pdbx_description
1 polymer ?
#
loop_
_entity_poly.entity_id
_entity_poly.type
_entity_poly.pdbx_seq_one_letter_code
_entity_poly.pdbx_strand_id
1 'polypeptide(L)'
;MPKAISSALGFIGIVSCYLTGEWLVQITRVPLPGALIGMLLLLVILLFRQRSPGAVGQVAQPLLGHMTLLFVPAVVGVMAFWPEVKQNLTGIVLALVITTVLSMGITARIAQQILKRKVQDSR
;
A
#
# COMPACT_ATOMS: atom_id res chain seq x y z
N MET A 1 -0.94 22.85 22.75
CA MET A 1 -0.01 23.06 21.60
C MET A 1 0.81 21.83 21.15
N PRO A 2 0.93 20.68 21.85
CA PRO A 2 1.79 19.57 21.38
C PRO A 2 1.20 18.69 20.25
N LYS A 3 -0.12 18.71 20.02
CA LYS A 3 -0.79 17.87 19.01
C LYS A 3 -0.46 18.30 17.57
N ALA A 4 -0.36 19.60 17.29
CA ALA A 4 -0.06 20.12 15.96
C ALA A 4 1.35 19.72 15.48
N ILE A 5 2.33 19.76 16.39
CA ILE A 5 3.72 19.37 16.11
C ILE A 5 3.78 17.85 15.82
N SER A 6 3.08 17.03 16.61
CA SER A 6 3.01 15.59 16.37
C SER A 6 2.38 15.25 15.02
N SER A 7 1.34 15.96 14.59
CA SER A 7 0.71 15.73 13.28
C SER A 7 1.64 16.18 12.14
N ALA A 8 2.33 17.30 12.28
CA ALA A 8 3.31 17.74 11.28
C ALA A 8 4.44 16.71 11.09
N LEU A 9 4.99 16.17 12.19
CA LEU A 9 5.99 15.10 12.12
C LEU A 9 5.44 13.83 11.47
N GLY A 10 4.19 13.46 11.74
CA GLY A 10 3.53 12.32 11.10
C GLY A 10 3.40 12.48 9.58
N PHE A 11 2.95 13.66 9.14
CA PHE A 11 2.81 13.99 7.72
C PHE A 11 4.17 13.99 7.01
N ILE A 12 5.18 14.61 7.60
CA ILE A 12 6.56 14.61 7.08
C ILE A 12 7.07 13.17 6.97
N GLY A 13 6.83 12.32 7.97
CA GLY A 13 7.24 10.91 7.91
C GLY A 13 6.61 10.14 6.74
N ILE A 14 5.31 10.32 6.50
CA ILE A 14 4.59 9.69 5.38
C ILE A 14 5.13 10.20 4.04
N VAL A 15 5.22 11.52 3.88
CA VAL A 15 5.68 12.16 2.63
C VAL A 15 7.13 11.80 2.33
N SER A 16 8.02 11.82 3.33
CA SER A 16 9.42 11.43 3.15
C SER A 16 9.57 9.96 2.75
N CYS A 17 8.75 9.05 3.30
CA CYS A 17 8.74 7.66 2.85
C CYS A 17 8.23 7.52 1.41
N TYR A 18 7.15 8.23 1.06
CA TYR A 18 6.62 8.25 -0.30
C TYR A 18 7.67 8.74 -1.30
N LEU A 19 8.32 9.88 -1.01
CA LEU A 19 9.36 10.44 -1.86
C LEU A 19 10.54 9.48 -1.98
N THR A 20 11.02 8.91 -0.87
CA THR A 20 12.12 7.93 -0.91
C THR A 20 11.76 6.71 -1.74
N GLY A 21 10.52 6.23 -1.65
CA GLY A 21 10.01 5.13 -2.46
C GLY A 21 9.97 5.44 -3.96
N GLU A 22 9.48 6.63 -4.34
CA GLU A 22 9.51 7.12 -5.72
C GLU A 22 10.94 7.22 -6.26
N TRP A 23 11.85 7.83 -5.50
CA TRP A 23 13.27 7.92 -5.86
C TRP A 23 13.90 6.54 -6.03
N LEU A 24 13.56 5.58 -5.16
CA LEU A 24 14.08 4.22 -5.26
C LEU A 24 13.55 3.50 -6.50
N VAL A 25 12.27 3.65 -6.83
CA VAL A 25 11.69 3.08 -8.07
C VAL A 25 12.35 3.68 -9.31
N GLN A 26 12.64 4.98 -9.32
CA GLN A 26 13.32 5.61 -10.46
C GLN A 26 14.73 5.05 -10.70
N ILE A 27 15.49 4.79 -9.62
CA ILE A 27 16.84 4.22 -9.71
C ILE A 27 16.80 2.73 -10.08
N THR A 28 15.92 1.96 -9.41
CA THR A 28 15.86 0.50 -9.54
C THR A 28 15.04 0.02 -10.74
N ARG A 29 14.24 0.91 -11.36
CA ARG A 29 13.31 0.63 -12.47
C ARG A 29 12.38 -0.56 -12.22
N VAL A 30 12.04 -0.79 -10.95
CA VAL A 30 11.12 -1.85 -10.57
C VAL A 30 9.72 -1.51 -11.08
N PRO A 31 8.94 -2.48 -11.61
CA PRO A 31 7.59 -2.25 -12.14
C PRO A 31 6.54 -2.12 -11.02
N LEU A 32 6.83 -1.32 -10.00
CA LEU A 32 5.96 -1.06 -8.86
C LEU A 32 5.78 0.45 -8.68
N PRO A 33 4.57 0.94 -8.34
CA PRO A 33 4.38 2.33 -7.94
C PRO A 33 5.27 2.70 -6.75
N GLY A 34 5.90 3.88 -6.77
CA GLY A 34 6.73 4.35 -5.65
C GLY A 34 5.95 4.47 -4.35
N ALA A 35 4.64 4.72 -4.41
CA ALA A 35 3.74 4.67 -3.26
C ALA A 35 3.75 3.34 -2.50
N LEU A 36 3.78 2.20 -3.21
CA LEU A 36 3.83 0.88 -2.57
C LEU A 36 5.18 0.67 -1.86
N ILE A 37 6.27 1.09 -2.50
CA ILE A 37 7.61 1.02 -1.90
C ILE A 37 7.71 1.91 -0.66
N GLY A 38 7.17 3.13 -0.73
CA GLY A 38 7.11 4.04 0.42
C GLY A 38 6.32 3.46 1.59
N MET A 39 5.19 2.78 1.31
CA MET A 39 4.41 2.07 2.33
C MET A 39 5.20 0.93 2.99
N LEU A 40 5.91 0.12 2.19
CA LEU A 40 6.77 -0.96 2.71
C LEU A 40 7.91 -0.40 3.55
N LEU A 41 8.53 0.70 3.11
CA LEU A 41 9.60 1.37 3.85
C LEU A 41 9.10 1.93 5.18
N LEU A 42 7.92 2.56 5.19
CA LEU A 42 7.26 3.01 6.42
C LEU A 42 6.96 1.84 7.37
N LEU A 43 6.49 0.71 6.84
CA LEU A 43 6.24 -0.51 7.61
C LEU A 43 7.54 -1.03 8.26
N VAL A 44 8.62 -1.14 7.48
CA VAL A 44 9.93 -1.59 7.99
C VAL A 44 10.43 -0.66 9.11
N ILE A 45 10.35 0.66 8.92
CA ILE A 45 10.72 1.64 9.95
C ILE A 45 9.87 1.44 11.22
N LEU A 46 8.56 1.23 11.08
CA LEU A 46 7.66 1.01 12.22
C LEU A 46 7.96 -0.30 12.95
N LEU A 47 8.27 -1.37 12.23
CA LEU A 47 8.67 -2.66 12.81
C LEU A 47 9.96 -2.51 13.63
N PHE A 48 10.97 -1.83 13.11
CA PHE A 48 12.22 -1.56 13.85
C PHE A 48 12.01 -0.64 15.06
N ARG A 49 11.12 0.35 14.94
CA ARG A 49 10.89 1.33 16.01
C ARG A 49 10.10 0.74 17.19
N GLN A 50 9.39 -0.38 17.02
CA GLN A 50 8.54 -1.04 18.03
C GLN A 50 7.60 -0.09 18.81
N ARG A 51 7.26 1.06 18.23
CA ARG A 51 6.50 2.14 18.88
C ARG A 51 5.19 2.35 18.14
N SER A 52 4.10 2.51 18.90
CA SER A 52 2.79 2.81 18.36
C SER A 52 2.84 4.01 17.40
N PRO A 53 2.17 3.94 16.24
CA PRO A 53 2.20 4.99 15.21
C PRO A 53 1.41 6.24 15.61
N GLY A 54 1.51 6.73 16.85
CA GLY A 54 0.66 7.82 17.34
C GLY A 54 0.64 9.06 16.45
N ALA A 55 1.80 9.53 15.97
CA ALA A 55 1.92 10.69 15.07
C ALA A 55 1.46 10.38 13.63
N VAL A 56 1.90 9.25 13.08
CA VAL A 56 1.59 8.83 11.69
C VAL A 56 0.12 8.47 11.55
N GLY A 57 -0.44 7.75 12.52
CA GLY A 57 -1.84 7.32 12.56
C GLY A 57 -2.82 8.50 12.66
N GLN A 58 -2.50 9.53 13.46
CA GLN A 58 -3.31 10.76 13.54
C GLN A 58 -3.47 11.45 12.18
N VAL A 59 -2.46 11.38 11.32
CA VAL A 59 -2.50 11.96 9.96
C VAL A 59 -3.06 10.98 8.94
N ALA A 60 -2.73 9.69 9.06
CA ALA A 60 -3.17 8.67 8.12
C ALA A 60 -4.68 8.42 8.22
N GLN A 61 -5.29 8.47 9.41
CA GLN A 61 -6.72 8.20 9.60
C GLN A 61 -7.66 9.07 8.75
N PRO A 62 -7.54 10.42 8.73
CA PRO A 62 -8.39 11.24 7.85
C PRO A 62 -8.10 10.99 6.36
N LEU A 63 -6.84 10.74 5.98
CA LEU A 63 -6.48 10.39 4.59
C LEU A 63 -7.13 9.07 4.17
N LEU A 64 -7.08 8.06 5.04
CA LEU A 64 -7.71 6.74 4.84
C LEU A 64 -9.24 6.87 4.75
N GLY A 65 -9.85 7.68 5.63
CA GLY A 65 -11.29 7.94 5.62
C GLY A 65 -11.78 8.69 4.38
N HIS A 66 -10.88 9.39 3.68
CA HIS A 66 -11.18 10.10 2.43
C HIS A 66 -10.49 9.49 1.20
N MET A 67 -10.08 8.21 1.27
CA MET A 67 -9.42 7.53 0.14
C MET A 67 -10.24 7.58 -1.15
N THR A 68 -11.56 7.51 -1.07
CA THR A 68 -12.42 7.62 -2.26
C THR A 68 -12.14 8.91 -3.03
N LEU A 69 -12.00 10.05 -2.35
CA LEU A 69 -11.67 11.34 -2.96
C LEU A 69 -10.27 11.31 -3.61
N LEU A 70 -9.29 10.68 -2.96
CA LEU A 70 -7.92 10.55 -3.47
C LEU A 70 -7.82 9.58 -4.65
N PHE A 71 -8.73 8.62 -4.78
CA PHE A 71 -8.77 7.70 -5.92
C PHE A 71 -9.48 8.28 -7.14
N VAL A 72 -10.39 9.25 -7.00
CA VAL A 72 -11.09 9.86 -8.15
C VAL A 72 -10.11 10.37 -9.21
N PRO A 73 -9.07 11.18 -8.89
CA PRO A 73 -8.12 11.65 -9.89
C PRO A 73 -7.37 10.52 -10.60
N ALA A 74 -6.98 9.48 -9.85
CA ALA A 74 -6.27 8.33 -10.40
C ALA A 74 -7.16 7.55 -11.39
N VAL A 75 -8.42 7.30 -11.04
CA VAL A 75 -9.39 6.60 -11.90
C VAL A 75 -9.75 7.41 -13.14
N VAL A 76 -9.98 8.72 -12.99
CA VAL A 76 -10.27 9.62 -14.12
C VAL A 76 -9.06 9.70 -15.07
N GLY A 77 -7.83 9.66 -14.56
CA GLY A 77 -6.63 9.59 -15.39
C GLY A 77 -6.60 8.36 -16.30
N VAL A 78 -7.07 7.21 -15.82
CA VAL A 78 -7.16 5.98 -16.63
C VAL A 78 -8.21 6.10 -17.75
N MET A 79 -9.27 6.89 -17.56
CA MET A 79 -10.30 7.12 -18.59
C MET A 79 -9.73 7.76 -19.87
N ALA A 80 -8.56 8.42 -19.80
CA ALA A 80 -7.87 8.91 -20.99
C ALA A 80 -7.47 7.80 -21.98
N PHE A 81 -7.31 6.56 -21.49
CA PHE A 81 -6.96 5.36 -22.27
C PHE A 81 -8.17 4.42 -22.45
N TRP A 82 -9.39 4.96 -22.36
CA TRP A 82 -10.62 4.18 -22.49
C TRP A 82 -10.74 3.41 -23.81
N PRO A 83 -10.34 3.95 -24.98
CA PRO A 83 -10.37 3.22 -26.24
C PRO A 83 -9.55 1.92 -26.21
N GLU A 84 -8.34 1.96 -25.65
CA GLU A 84 -7.41 0.83 -25.55
C GLU A 84 -7.93 -0.22 -24.55
N VAL A 85 -8.49 0.24 -23.43
CA VAL A 85 -9.14 -0.62 -22.44
C VAL A 85 -10.30 -1.36 -23.08
N LYS A 86 -11.15 -0.68 -23.86
CA LYS A 86 -12.32 -1.30 -24.50
C LYS A 86 -11.95 -2.43 -25.45
N GLN A 87 -10.85 -2.28 -26.20
CA GLN A 87 -10.36 -3.33 -27.10
C GLN A 87 -9.83 -4.56 -26.36
N ASN A 88 -9.28 -4.37 -25.16
CA ASN A 88 -8.64 -5.43 -24.37
C ASN A 88 -9.44 -5.82 -23.11
N LEU A 89 -10.72 -5.44 -23.03
CA LEU A 89 -11.59 -5.64 -21.86
C LEU A 89 -11.54 -7.08 -21.34
N THR A 90 -11.71 -8.06 -22.24
CA THR A 90 -11.69 -9.48 -21.86
C THR A 90 -10.34 -9.90 -21.26
N GLY A 91 -9.24 -9.45 -21.86
CA GLY A 91 -7.89 -9.75 -21.36
C GLY A 91 -7.63 -9.13 -19.99
N ILE A 92 -8.04 -7.87 -19.79
CA ILE A 92 -7.89 -7.15 -18.52
C ILE A 92 -8.72 -7.83 -17.43
N VAL A 93 -9.99 -8.12 -17.68
CA VAL A 93 -10.88 -8.77 -16.70
C VAL A 93 -10.34 -10.15 -16.32
N LEU A 94 -9.92 -10.94 -17.30
CA LEU A 94 -9.38 -12.28 -17.06
C LEU A 94 -8.06 -12.22 -16.26
N ALA A 95 -7.15 -11.31 -16.62
CA ALA A 95 -5.92 -11.07 -15.86
C ALA A 95 -6.23 -10.65 -14.41
N LEU A 96 -7.15 -9.72 -14.19
CA LEU A 96 -7.55 -9.25 -12.86
C LEU A 96 -8.15 -10.38 -12.00
N VAL A 97 -9.10 -11.14 -12.55
CA VAL A 97 -9.76 -12.23 -11.81
C VAL A 97 -8.75 -13.33 -11.46
N ILE A 98 -7.97 -13.79 -12.44
CA ILE A 98 -7.00 -14.86 -12.24
C ILE A 98 -5.93 -14.43 -11.22
N THR A 99 -5.34 -13.24 -11.39
CA THR A 99 -4.30 -12.75 -10.47
C THR A 99 -4.84 -12.51 -9.06
N THR A 100 -6.06 -12.00 -8.92
CA THR A 100 -6.68 -11.78 -7.60
C THR A 100 -6.93 -13.09 -6.88
N VAL A 101 -7.56 -14.07 -7.56
CA VAL A 101 -7.82 -15.39 -6.98
C VAL A 101 -6.52 -16.09 -6.61
N LEU A 102 -5.52 -16.04 -7.50
CA LEU A 102 -4.23 -16.67 -7.29
C LEU A 102 -3.46 -16.00 -6.13
N SER A 103 -3.38 -14.68 -6.13
CA SER A 103 -2.71 -13.89 -5.08
C SER A 103 -3.35 -14.13 -3.71
N MET A 104 -4.69 -14.08 -3.63
CA MET A 104 -5.42 -14.33 -2.40
C MET A 104 -5.26 -15.78 -1.93
N GLY A 105 -5.30 -16.75 -2.86
CA GLY A 105 -5.10 -18.17 -2.56
C GLY A 105 -3.69 -18.48 -2.03
N ILE A 106 -2.65 -17.92 -2.66
CA ILE A 106 -1.26 -18.07 -2.21
C ILE A 106 -1.08 -17.40 -0.83
N THR A 107 -1.56 -16.18 -0.67
CA THR A 107 -1.46 -15.44 0.61
C THR A 107 -2.17 -16.19 1.73
N ALA A 108 -3.38 -16.71 1.47
CA ALA A 108 -4.13 -17.50 2.44
C ALA A 108 -3.41 -18.81 2.81
N ARG A 109 -2.83 -19.52 1.83
CA ARG A 109 -2.03 -20.74 2.08
C ARG A 109 -0.83 -20.45 2.98
N ILE A 110 -0.07 -19.39 2.69
CA ILE A 110 1.09 -18.99 3.49
C ILE A 110 0.66 -18.61 4.91
N ALA A 111 -0.39 -17.80 5.05
CA ALA A 111 -0.92 -17.40 6.34
C ALA A 111 -1.37 -18.62 7.17
N GLN A 112 -2.07 -19.58 6.55
CA GLN A 112 -2.49 -20.82 7.22
C GLN A 112 -1.29 -21.68 7.67
N GLN A 113 -0.22 -21.76 6.88
CA GLN A 113 0.98 -22.50 7.28
C GLN A 113 1.66 -21.86 8.50
N ILE A 114 1.78 -20.54 8.52
CA ILE A 114 2.36 -19.80 9.66
C ILE A 114 1.48 -19.99 10.90
N LEU A 115 0.16 -19.90 10.76
CA LEU A 115 -0.77 -20.04 11.88
C LEU A 115 -0.81 -21.48 12.43
N LYS A 116 -0.79 -22.49 11.56
CA LYS A 116 -0.70 -23.91 11.97
C LYS A 116 0.56 -24.21 12.77
N ARG A 117 1.70 -23.59 12.42
CA ARG A 117 2.96 -23.73 13.20
C ARG A 117 2.81 -23.18 14.62
N LYS A 118 2.14 -22.03 14.80
CA LYS A 118 1.88 -21.46 16.14
C LYS A 118 0.92 -22.30 16.99
N VAL A 119 -0.05 -22.99 16.38
CA VAL A 119 -0.99 -23.86 17.12
C VAL A 119 -0.33 -25.15 17.61
N GLN A 120 0.70 -25.62 16.91
CA GLN A 120 1.40 -26.87 17.25
C GLN A 120 2.57 -26.67 18.24
N ASP A 121 3.15 -25.48 18.29
CA ASP A 121 4.21 -25.09 19.24
C ASP A 121 3.67 -24.70 20.63
N SER A 122 2.34 -24.69 20.82
CA SER A 122 1.68 -24.37 22.10
C SER A 122 0.97 -25.58 22.73
N ARG A 123 1.27 -26.81 22.28
CA ARG A 123 0.90 -28.08 22.92
C ARG A 123 2.15 -28.89 23.23
#